data_AF-A0A2E6LVF5-F1
#
_entry.id   AF-A0A2E6LVF5-F1
#
_cell.length_a   1.000
_cell.length_b   1.000
_cell.length_c   1.000
_cell.angle_alpha   90.00
_cell.angle_beta   90.00
_cell.angle_gamma   90.00
#
_symmetry.space_group_name_H-M   'P 1'
#
loop_
_entity.id
_entity.type
_entity.pdbx_description
1 polymer ?
#
loop_
_entity_poly.entity_id
_entity_poly.type
_entity_poly.pdbx_seq_one_letter_code
_entity_poly.pdbx_strand_id
1 'polypeptide(L)'
;MLKVLLALVALSGITGVAQAADKPFGERSIMSESNIAERVSRTGTVCLKGEECAGAVMSSGAEEAEAPAEVATGPRAGDAIFNTYCTACHSTGAAGAPKVGDAAAWTAHLEANGNDFEALWKSGWNGKGAMPPKGMCADCSEEEFSGAVQYMLDQSK
;
A
#
# COMPACT_ATOMS: atom_id res chain seq x y z
N MET A 1 23.10 -69.50 21.98
CA MET A 1 23.80 -69.24 23.26
C MET A 1 23.83 -67.73 23.46
N LEU A 2 22.72 -67.12 23.87
CA LEU A 2 22.44 -66.67 25.24
C LEU A 2 23.59 -65.87 25.87
N LYS A 3 23.45 -64.53 25.86
CA LYS A 3 23.81 -63.55 26.91
C LYS A 3 23.37 -62.16 26.42
N VAL A 4 22.14 -61.76 26.75
CA VAL A 4 21.75 -61.00 27.95
C VAL A 4 21.97 -59.48 27.76
N LEU A 5 20.84 -58.80 27.77
CA LEU A 5 20.56 -57.41 28.13
C LEU A 5 21.74 -56.49 28.46
N LEU A 6 21.80 -55.34 27.78
CA LEU A 6 21.81 -54.06 28.49
C LEU A 6 21.04 -53.02 27.66
N ALA A 7 19.88 -52.63 28.16
CA ALA A 7 19.08 -51.55 27.61
C ALA A 7 19.71 -50.20 28.00
N LEU A 8 20.09 -49.41 27.00
CA LEU A 8 20.26 -47.96 27.13
C LEU A 8 19.34 -47.35 26.08
N VAL A 9 18.09 -47.13 26.46
CA VAL A 9 17.17 -46.27 25.71
C VAL A 9 17.68 -44.85 25.90
N ALA A 10 18.51 -44.39 24.96
CA ALA A 10 18.77 -42.97 24.81
C ALA A 10 17.47 -42.33 24.33
N LEU A 11 16.76 -41.66 25.24
CA LEU A 11 15.71 -40.71 24.88
C LEU A 11 16.36 -39.62 24.03
N SER A 12 16.29 -39.77 22.71
CA SER A 12 16.57 -38.69 21.76
C SER A 12 15.47 -37.64 21.94
N GLY A 13 15.68 -36.76 22.91
CA GLY A 13 14.85 -35.60 23.15
C GLY A 13 14.79 -34.73 21.90
N ILE A 14 13.58 -34.59 21.37
CA ILE A 14 12.97 -33.37 20.85
C ILE A 14 14.01 -32.27 20.53
N THR A 15 14.59 -32.31 19.33
CA THR A 15 15.27 -31.16 18.74
C THR A 15 14.20 -30.17 18.28
N GLY A 16 13.65 -29.43 19.24
CA GLY A 16 12.78 -28.29 19.03
C GLY A 16 13.21 -27.20 20.00
N VAL A 17 13.36 -25.97 19.48
CA VAL A 17 13.64 -24.73 20.20
C VAL A 17 15.12 -24.44 20.50
N ALA A 18 15.93 -24.20 19.46
CA ALA A 18 17.27 -23.62 19.59
C ALA A 18 17.46 -22.36 18.71
N GLN A 19 16.50 -21.43 18.72
CA GLN A 19 16.62 -20.16 17.97
C GLN A 19 16.24 -18.90 18.76
N ALA A 20 16.09 -18.97 20.09
CA ALA A 20 15.72 -17.81 20.91
C ALA A 20 16.64 -17.56 22.12
N ALA A 21 17.80 -18.23 22.19
CA ALA A 21 18.66 -18.18 23.37
C ALA A 21 19.87 -17.24 23.23
N ASP A 22 20.18 -16.77 22.03
CA ASP A 22 21.51 -16.22 21.72
C ASP A 22 21.73 -14.78 22.23
N LYS A 23 20.64 -14.07 22.56
CA LYS A 23 20.68 -12.68 23.08
C LYS A 23 20.36 -12.66 24.58
N PRO A 24 21.02 -11.80 25.40
CA PRO A 24 20.74 -11.68 26.83
C PRO A 24 19.31 -11.16 27.07
N PHE A 25 18.76 -11.39 28.27
CA PHE A 25 17.33 -11.23 28.56
C PHE A 25 16.76 -9.82 28.24
N GLY A 26 17.58 -8.77 28.28
CA GLY A 26 17.19 -7.40 27.90
C GLY A 26 17.07 -7.14 26.39
N GLU A 27 17.61 -8.01 25.54
CA GLU A 27 17.69 -7.83 24.08
C GLU A 27 16.76 -8.76 23.29
N ARG A 28 15.95 -9.57 23.99
CA ARG A 28 14.93 -10.43 23.39
C ARG A 28 13.59 -9.72 23.16
N SER A 29 13.41 -8.55 23.77
CA SER A 29 12.20 -7.75 23.57
C SER A 29 12.14 -7.22 22.14
N ILE A 30 10.97 -7.28 21.52
CA ILE A 30 10.72 -6.61 20.23
C ILE A 30 10.99 -5.10 20.32
N MET A 31 10.98 -4.54 21.53
CA MET A 31 11.27 -3.14 21.83
C MET A 31 12.69 -2.92 22.36
N SER A 32 13.59 -3.91 22.32
CA SER A 32 14.99 -3.67 22.68
C SER A 32 15.63 -2.73 21.68
N GLU A 33 16.60 -1.94 22.15
CA GLU A 33 17.38 -1.04 21.30
C GLU A 33 17.99 -1.77 20.09
N SER A 34 18.47 -3.01 20.26
CA SER A 34 19.03 -3.81 19.16
C SER A 34 18.00 -4.22 18.12
N ASN A 35 16.78 -4.64 18.52
CA ASN A 35 15.73 -5.00 17.56
C ASN A 35 15.10 -3.76 16.90
N ILE A 36 15.04 -2.63 17.62
CA ILE A 36 14.63 -1.34 17.04
C ILE A 36 15.68 -0.88 16.03
N ALA A 37 16.97 -0.91 16.38
CA ALA A 37 18.06 -0.52 15.50
C ALA A 37 18.14 -1.40 14.24
N GLU A 38 17.87 -2.69 14.34
CA GLU A 38 17.85 -3.61 13.19
C GLU A 38 16.72 -3.25 12.20
N ARG A 39 15.52 -2.93 12.70
CA ARG A 39 14.37 -2.53 11.86
C ARG A 39 14.46 -1.13 11.29
N VAL A 40 15.10 -0.21 12.01
CA VAL A 40 15.31 1.18 11.59
C VAL A 40 16.66 1.34 10.86
N SER A 41 17.44 0.24 10.76
CA SER A 41 18.69 0.26 10.02
C SER A 41 18.42 0.69 8.57
N ARG A 42 19.32 1.53 8.05
CA ARG A 42 19.16 2.11 6.73
C ARG A 42 19.36 0.99 5.69
N THR A 43 18.27 0.46 5.14
CA THR A 43 18.32 -0.61 4.12
C THR A 43 19.01 -0.16 2.82
N GLY A 44 19.21 1.14 2.62
CA GLY A 44 19.97 1.68 1.50
C GLY A 44 20.37 3.15 1.70
N THR A 45 21.37 3.60 0.96
CA THR A 45 21.86 4.98 1.01
C THR A 45 21.20 5.81 -0.09
N VAL A 46 20.62 6.96 0.28
CA VAL A 46 20.16 7.97 -0.70
C VAL A 46 21.39 8.78 -1.10
N CYS A 47 21.72 8.74 -2.39
CA CYS A 47 22.81 9.50 -3.00
C CYS A 47 22.23 10.68 -3.78
N LEU A 48 22.72 11.89 -3.50
CA LEU A 48 22.38 13.07 -4.28
C LEU A 48 23.34 13.20 -5.46
N LYS A 49 22.87 13.92 -6.48
CA LYS A 49 23.61 14.13 -7.72
C LYS A 49 24.92 14.89 -7.45
N GLY A 50 26.05 14.23 -7.66
CA GLY A 50 27.39 14.78 -7.45
C GLY A 50 28.14 14.22 -6.24
N GLU A 51 27.52 13.36 -5.43
CA GLU A 51 28.21 12.63 -4.37
C GLU A 51 28.88 11.36 -4.91
N GLU A 52 29.99 10.95 -4.30
CA GLU A 52 30.80 9.78 -4.69
C GLU A 52 29.98 8.49 -4.80
N CYS A 53 28.96 8.34 -3.94
CA CYS A 53 28.10 7.16 -3.91
C CYS A 53 27.14 7.07 -5.11
N ALA A 54 26.98 8.15 -5.88
CA ALA A 54 26.23 8.14 -7.14
C ALA A 54 26.99 7.41 -8.27
N GLY A 55 28.29 7.19 -8.14
CA GLY A 55 29.09 6.46 -9.13
C GLY A 55 28.88 4.94 -9.12
N ALA A 56 28.49 4.37 -7.98
CA ALA A 56 28.37 2.92 -7.79
C ALA A 56 27.05 2.33 -8.29
N VAL A 57 25.97 3.13 -8.37
CA VAL A 57 24.65 2.65 -8.84
C VAL A 57 24.55 2.51 -10.37
N MET A 58 25.58 2.95 -11.10
CA MET A 58 25.64 2.86 -12.57
C MET A 58 26.32 1.55 -13.07
N SER A 59 26.73 0.65 -12.19
CA SER A 59 27.54 -0.53 -12.58
C SER A 59 26.91 -1.89 -12.26
N SER A 60 25.60 -1.98 -12.06
CA SER A 60 24.90 -3.27 -12.09
C SER A 60 23.72 -3.24 -13.04
N GLY A 61 23.94 -3.76 -14.25
CA GLY A 61 22.91 -4.35 -15.11
C GLY A 61 21.85 -3.38 -15.62
N ALA A 62 22.19 -2.60 -16.63
CA ALA A 62 21.20 -2.01 -17.54
C ALA A 62 20.64 -3.13 -18.43
N GLU A 63 19.54 -3.74 -18.02
CA GLU A 63 18.49 -4.08 -18.99
C GLU A 63 17.75 -2.77 -19.29
N GLU A 64 17.47 -2.54 -20.58
CA GLU A 64 16.95 -1.29 -21.14
C GLU A 64 15.88 -0.63 -20.25
N ALA A 65 16.32 0.35 -19.47
CA ALA A 65 15.43 1.35 -18.91
C ALA A 65 14.97 2.21 -20.08
N GLU A 66 13.71 2.02 -20.47
CA GLU A 66 12.97 3.00 -21.26
C GLU A 66 13.26 4.40 -20.72
N ALA A 67 13.34 5.34 -21.67
CA ALA A 67 13.60 6.76 -21.43
C ALA A 67 12.87 7.25 -20.17
N PRO A 68 13.48 8.14 -19.35
CA PRO A 68 12.84 8.66 -18.16
C PRO A 68 11.46 9.20 -18.57
N ALA A 69 10.41 8.55 -18.07
CA ALA A 69 9.06 9.04 -18.22
C ALA A 69 9.10 10.52 -17.82
N GLU A 70 8.77 11.38 -18.79
CA GLU A 70 8.63 12.80 -18.52
C GLU A 70 7.77 12.93 -17.27
N VAL A 71 8.26 13.64 -16.26
CA VAL A 71 7.48 13.95 -15.07
C VAL A 71 6.28 14.71 -15.61
N ALA A 72 5.12 14.03 -15.71
CA ALA A 72 3.93 14.63 -16.27
C ALA A 72 3.63 15.88 -15.45
N THR A 73 3.85 17.04 -16.04
CA THR A 73 3.60 18.34 -15.41
C THR A 73 2.11 18.71 -15.46
N GLY A 74 1.27 17.82 -15.99
CA GLY A 74 -0.17 17.95 -16.06
C GLY A 74 -0.92 17.18 -14.96
N PRO A 75 -2.24 17.34 -14.88
CA PRO A 75 -3.11 16.61 -13.96
C PRO A 75 -2.88 15.10 -14.04
N ARG A 76 -2.88 14.42 -12.89
CA ARG A 76 -2.83 12.96 -12.84
C ARG A 76 -4.08 12.36 -13.47
N ALA A 77 -3.92 11.20 -14.08
CA ALA A 77 -5.05 10.46 -14.66
C ALA A 77 -6.05 10.02 -13.58
N GLY A 78 -7.34 9.97 -13.94
CA GLY A 78 -8.43 9.67 -12.99
C GLY A 78 -8.34 8.27 -12.38
N ASP A 79 -7.86 7.28 -13.14
CA ASP A 79 -7.61 5.92 -12.64
C ASP A 79 -6.45 5.90 -11.62
N ALA A 80 -5.41 6.69 -11.84
CA ALA A 80 -4.30 6.83 -10.89
C ALA A 80 -4.77 7.44 -9.55
N ILE A 81 -5.61 8.49 -9.60
CA ILE A 81 -6.22 9.08 -8.41
C ILE A 81 -7.14 8.07 -7.72
N PHE A 82 -8.02 7.41 -8.48
CA PHE A 82 -8.93 6.40 -7.95
C PHE A 82 -8.16 5.32 -7.19
N ASN A 83 -7.14 4.75 -7.83
CA ASN A 83 -6.33 3.66 -7.28
C ASN A 83 -5.60 4.06 -6.00
N THR A 84 -5.15 5.31 -5.93
CA THR A 84 -4.36 5.83 -4.80
C THR A 84 -5.24 6.21 -3.60
N TYR A 85 -6.38 6.86 -3.82
CA TYR A 85 -7.14 7.51 -2.75
C TYR A 85 -8.55 6.93 -2.55
N CYS A 86 -9.23 6.53 -3.63
CA CYS A 86 -10.66 6.22 -3.60
C CYS A 86 -10.95 4.74 -3.32
N THR A 87 -10.03 3.84 -3.67
CA THR A 87 -10.18 2.38 -3.55
C THR A 87 -10.49 1.92 -2.13
N ALA A 88 -9.98 2.62 -1.11
CA ALA A 88 -10.18 2.28 0.30
C ALA A 88 -11.66 2.07 0.66
N CYS A 89 -12.57 2.84 0.05
CA CYS A 89 -14.01 2.74 0.29
C CYS A 89 -14.78 2.27 -0.94
N HIS A 90 -14.47 2.80 -2.13
CA HIS A 90 -15.28 2.57 -3.34
C HIS A 90 -15.02 1.22 -4.02
N SER A 91 -14.01 0.44 -3.62
CA SER A 91 -13.83 -0.93 -4.12
C SER A 91 -14.73 -1.94 -3.41
N THR A 92 -14.89 -1.79 -2.09
CA THR A 92 -15.61 -2.75 -1.24
C THR A 92 -17.00 -2.26 -0.84
N GLY A 93 -17.25 -0.96 -0.96
CA GLY A 93 -18.43 -0.26 -0.45
C GLY A 93 -18.35 0.02 1.05
N ALA A 94 -17.14 0.21 1.58
CA ALA A 94 -16.94 0.51 2.98
C ALA A 94 -17.74 1.74 3.41
N ALA A 95 -18.31 1.70 4.62
CA ALA A 95 -19.16 2.75 5.18
C ALA A 95 -20.36 3.16 4.28
N GLY A 96 -20.81 2.28 3.38
CA GLY A 96 -21.91 2.55 2.46
C GLY A 96 -21.52 3.33 1.20
N ALA A 97 -20.23 3.41 0.87
CA ALA A 97 -19.77 4.03 -0.37
C ALA A 97 -20.34 3.30 -1.61
N PRO A 98 -20.73 4.01 -2.68
CA PRO A 98 -21.12 3.38 -3.94
C PRO A 98 -19.94 2.61 -4.52
N LYS A 99 -20.13 1.32 -4.78
CA LYS A 99 -19.08 0.44 -5.31
C LYS A 99 -18.84 0.73 -6.77
N VAL A 100 -17.58 0.80 -7.17
CA VAL A 100 -17.23 0.80 -8.60
C VAL A 100 -17.68 -0.53 -9.22
N GLY A 101 -18.33 -0.45 -10.38
CA GLY A 101 -18.98 -1.58 -11.05
C GLY A 101 -20.47 -1.74 -10.71
N ASP A 102 -21.01 -1.00 -9.75
CA ASP A 102 -22.43 -1.07 -9.39
C ASP A 102 -23.24 0.02 -10.11
N ALA A 103 -23.70 -0.29 -11.31
CA ALA A 103 -24.46 0.65 -12.14
C ALA A 103 -25.73 1.18 -11.46
N ALA A 104 -26.41 0.35 -10.66
CA ALA A 104 -27.63 0.76 -9.97
C ALA A 104 -27.32 1.77 -8.86
N ALA A 105 -26.25 1.53 -8.08
CA ALA A 105 -25.82 2.47 -7.06
C ALA A 105 -25.41 3.83 -7.67
N TRP A 106 -24.61 3.83 -8.73
CA TRP A 106 -24.16 5.07 -9.38
C TRP A 106 -25.30 5.84 -10.05
N THR A 107 -26.26 5.13 -10.65
CA THR A 107 -27.48 5.77 -11.21
C THR A 107 -28.28 6.46 -10.11
N ALA A 108 -28.53 5.79 -8.98
CA ALA A 108 -29.23 6.39 -7.85
C ALA A 108 -28.50 7.61 -7.28
N HIS A 109 -27.16 7.60 -7.27
CA HIS A 109 -26.37 8.74 -6.81
C HIS A 109 -26.40 9.90 -7.82
N LEU A 110 -26.39 9.63 -9.12
CA LEU A 110 -26.58 10.66 -10.15
C LEU A 110 -27.96 11.31 -10.02
N GLU A 111 -29.03 10.52 -9.86
CA GLU A 111 -30.40 11.01 -9.65
C GLU A 111 -30.50 11.88 -8.39
N ALA A 112 -29.89 11.43 -7.29
CA ALA A 112 -29.85 12.19 -6.04
C ALA A 112 -29.11 13.54 -6.16
N ASN A 113 -28.27 13.71 -7.19
CA ASN A 113 -27.58 14.96 -7.52
C ASN A 113 -28.17 15.64 -8.76
N GLY A 114 -29.45 15.39 -9.07
CA GLY A 114 -30.16 16.09 -10.14
C GLY A 114 -29.80 15.63 -11.55
N ASN A 115 -29.25 14.42 -11.69
CA ASN A 115 -28.71 13.88 -12.94
C ASN A 115 -27.58 14.74 -13.54
N ASP A 116 -26.86 15.44 -12.66
CA ASP A 116 -25.74 16.30 -13.04
C ASP A 116 -24.43 15.73 -12.51
N PHE A 117 -23.49 15.49 -13.45
CA PHE A 117 -22.16 15.02 -13.14
C PHE A 117 -21.39 16.02 -12.27
N GLU A 118 -21.54 17.33 -12.52
CA GLU A 118 -20.83 18.36 -11.77
C GLU A 118 -21.28 18.39 -10.31
N ALA A 119 -22.59 18.35 -10.10
CA ALA A 119 -23.19 18.26 -8.78
C ALA A 119 -22.74 17.00 -8.03
N LEU A 120 -22.67 15.85 -8.72
CA LEU A 120 -22.22 14.58 -8.14
C LEU A 120 -20.79 14.68 -7.62
N TRP A 121 -19.82 15.05 -8.47
CA TRP A 121 -18.43 15.09 -8.02
C TRP A 121 -18.20 16.23 -7.01
N LYS A 122 -18.91 17.35 -7.11
CA LYS A 122 -18.86 18.42 -6.08
C LYS A 122 -19.42 17.97 -4.73
N SER A 123 -20.41 17.08 -4.71
CA SER A 123 -20.88 16.48 -3.44
C SER A 123 -19.78 15.65 -2.78
N GLY A 124 -18.96 14.94 -3.56
CA GLY A 124 -17.80 14.20 -3.05
C GLY A 124 -16.65 15.12 -2.65
N TRP A 125 -16.40 16.17 -3.43
CA TRP A 125 -15.37 17.19 -3.17
C TRP A 125 -15.60 17.90 -1.83
N ASN A 126 -16.83 18.31 -1.55
CA ASN A 126 -17.20 18.96 -0.29
C ASN A 126 -17.32 17.98 0.89
N GLY A 127 -17.34 16.68 0.61
CA GLY A 127 -17.62 15.63 1.59
C GLY A 127 -19.11 15.44 1.83
N LYS A 128 -19.52 14.19 2.09
CA LYS A 128 -20.92 13.83 2.36
C LYS A 128 -20.98 12.59 3.25
N GLY A 129 -21.61 12.70 4.42
CA GLY A 129 -21.76 11.59 5.35
C GLY A 129 -20.40 11.03 5.78
N ALA A 130 -20.14 9.76 5.45
CA ALA A 130 -18.87 9.09 5.73
C ALA A 130 -17.76 9.42 4.71
N MET A 131 -18.09 10.02 3.56
CA MET A 131 -17.11 10.41 2.55
C MET A 131 -16.43 11.73 2.98
N PRO A 132 -15.10 11.72 3.23
CA PRO A 132 -14.38 12.91 3.64
C PRO A 132 -14.25 13.92 2.48
N PRO A 133 -14.06 15.22 2.77
CA PRO A 133 -13.78 16.22 1.75
C PRO A 133 -12.61 15.81 0.86
N LYS A 134 -12.72 16.08 -0.44
CA LYS A 134 -11.77 15.71 -1.50
C LYS A 134 -11.43 14.21 -1.57
N GLY A 135 -12.24 13.32 -0.96
CA GLY A 135 -12.02 11.87 -1.01
C GLY A 135 -10.64 11.43 -0.51
N MET A 136 -10.12 12.07 0.54
CA MET A 136 -8.77 11.88 1.11
C MET A 136 -7.59 12.35 0.23
N CYS A 137 -7.84 12.90 -0.95
CA CYS A 137 -6.79 13.50 -1.77
C CYS A 137 -6.62 14.99 -1.42
N ALA A 138 -5.77 15.28 -0.44
CA ALA A 138 -5.54 16.65 0.02
C ALA A 138 -4.86 17.54 -1.04
N ASP A 139 -4.06 16.91 -1.90
CA ASP A 139 -3.26 17.51 -2.98
C ASP A 139 -3.95 17.48 -4.35
N CYS A 140 -5.15 16.91 -4.47
CA CYS A 140 -5.86 16.87 -5.76
C CYS A 140 -6.39 18.25 -6.16
N SER A 141 -6.32 18.55 -7.46
CA SER A 141 -7.12 19.59 -8.10
C SER A 141 -8.56 19.12 -8.35
N GLU A 142 -9.48 20.05 -8.64
CA GLU A 142 -10.86 19.69 -9.03
C GLU A 142 -10.91 18.88 -10.34
N GLU A 143 -9.96 19.14 -11.26
CA GLU A 143 -9.82 18.38 -12.51
C GLU A 143 -9.42 16.93 -12.24
N GLU A 144 -8.43 16.71 -11.37
CA GLU A 144 -8.00 15.36 -10.98
C GLU A 144 -9.10 14.59 -10.25
N PHE A 145 -9.82 15.28 -9.34
CA PHE A 145 -10.91 14.67 -8.59
C PHE A 145 -12.11 14.33 -9.47
N SER A 146 -12.55 15.26 -10.32
CA SER A 146 -13.63 14.99 -11.27
C SER A 146 -13.26 13.89 -12.26
N GLY A 147 -12.01 13.83 -12.73
CA GLY A 147 -11.50 12.74 -13.55
C GLY A 147 -11.58 11.37 -12.85
N ALA A 148 -11.28 11.31 -11.55
CA ALA A 148 -11.43 10.08 -10.76
C ALA A 148 -12.90 9.65 -10.63
N VAL A 149 -13.82 10.59 -10.43
CA VAL A 149 -15.26 10.29 -10.38
C VAL A 149 -15.76 9.82 -11.75
N GLN A 150 -15.31 10.44 -12.84
CA GLN A 150 -15.62 10.00 -14.19
C GLN A 150 -15.13 8.56 -14.44
N TYR A 151 -13.90 8.24 -14.03
CA TYR A 151 -13.39 6.88 -14.12
C TYR A 151 -14.30 5.88 -13.39
N MET A 152 -14.73 6.18 -12.16
CA MET A 152 -15.63 5.31 -11.41
C MET A 152 -16.98 5.11 -12.11
N LEU A 153 -17.55 6.16 -12.71
CA LEU A 153 -18.78 6.07 -13.50
C LEU A 153 -18.56 5.21 -14.75
N ASP A 154 -17.44 5.39 -15.45
CA ASP A 154 -17.10 4.62 -16.65
C ASP A 154 -16.93 3.13 -16.38
N GLN A 155 -16.41 2.79 -15.20
CA GLN A 155 -16.31 1.41 -14.73
C GLN A 155 -17.66 0.85 -14.21
N SER A 156 -18.70 1.66 -14.11
CA SER A 156 -20.00 1.30 -13.53
C SER A 156 -21.16 1.45 -14.52
N LYS A 157 -20.89 1.29 -15.82
CA LYS A 157 -21.91 1.31 -16.89
C LYS A 157 -22.53 -0.06 -17.12
#